data_AF-A0AAD3RIV5-F1
#
_entry.id   AF-A0AAD3RIV5-F1
#
_cell.length_a   1.000
_cell.length_b   1.000
_cell.length_c   1.000
_cell.angle_alpha   90.00
_cell.angle_beta   90.00
_cell.angle_gamma   90.00
#
_symmetry.space_group_name_H-M   'P 1'
#
loop_
_entity.id
_entity.type
_entity.pdbx_description
1 polymer ?
#
loop_
_entity_poly.entity_id
_entity_poly.type
_entity_poly.pdbx_seq_one_letter_code
_entity_poly.pdbx_strand_id
1 'polypeptide(L)'
;MASDIFKEEYNNLQEENDRYMQLISQQKDHLVSLDREIIAAENGIQEKLIVPGGIVKHQGRYRCRWKHIGILENKLKQETIKFDKLLCRNTEHRQDTAHLQQQKAIGCNVEEKLNRQLAMQQSIREKLEERFSITFNQRSEAETRMLEATESIEVDTVHFAKRRMQLKTVIHHYGKLHTFMERKLQETIPLEEDEDSKRRKKQLQYETGVKKLEMYMQGHSTLVEVTGERDLRQIGHVFIQNEQKNFAHINYINELHNRGNSDLLFLEQESRGHDEQSMSQLEKLESELKTYSCLADSLEEQRTVIQKSLDQMKTAITSLCAELMRESVTVTSDNITHLTSILEERIHNLLIQANSMGDEQMELPPQKLLWANSDLLPELETVVETERGKSPARSLKSA
;
A
#
# COMPACT_ATOMS: atom_id res chain seq x y z
N MET A 1 -150.53 -5.56 10.08
CA MET A 1 -149.34 -6.34 10.51
C MET A 1 -148.58 -6.96 9.35
N ALA A 2 -149.21 -7.53 8.30
CA ALA A 2 -148.46 -8.07 7.14
C ALA A 2 -147.90 -7.00 6.17
N SER A 3 -148.52 -5.82 6.06
CA SER A 3 -148.07 -4.76 5.12
C SER A 3 -146.87 -3.93 5.61
N ASP A 4 -146.56 -3.97 6.91
CA ASP A 4 -145.43 -3.22 7.48
C ASP A 4 -144.13 -4.02 7.36
N ILE A 5 -144.19 -5.36 7.46
CA ILE A 5 -143.06 -6.26 7.29
C ILE A 5 -142.51 -6.20 5.85
N PHE A 6 -143.38 -6.22 4.83
CA PHE A 6 -142.94 -6.09 3.44
C PHE A 6 -142.34 -4.72 3.10
N LYS A 7 -142.79 -3.64 3.78
CA LYS A 7 -142.17 -2.31 3.62
C LYS A 7 -140.80 -2.24 4.27
N GLU A 8 -140.63 -2.88 5.42
CA GLU A 8 -139.36 -2.96 6.13
C GLU A 8 -138.35 -3.83 5.35
N GLU A 9 -138.78 -4.96 4.78
CA GLU A 9 -137.96 -5.78 3.88
C GLU A 9 -137.58 -5.04 2.58
N TYR A 10 -138.52 -4.28 1.99
CA TYR A 10 -138.24 -3.46 0.80
C TYR A 10 -137.25 -2.33 1.09
N ASN A 11 -137.40 -1.65 2.24
CA ASN A 11 -136.47 -0.60 2.66
C ASN A 11 -135.08 -1.18 2.98
N ASN A 12 -134.99 -2.35 3.62
CA ASN A 12 -133.72 -3.02 3.88
C ASN A 12 -133.03 -3.44 2.57
N LEU A 13 -133.76 -3.99 1.60
CA LEU A 13 -133.22 -4.31 0.27
C LEU A 13 -132.76 -3.07 -0.49
N GLN A 14 -133.49 -1.95 -0.36
CA GLN A 14 -133.11 -0.70 -0.99
C GLN A 14 -131.87 -0.09 -0.33
N GLU A 15 -131.75 -0.15 1.00
CA GLU A 15 -130.52 0.23 1.72
C GLU A 15 -129.33 -0.66 1.36
N GLU A 16 -129.53 -1.97 1.22
CA GLU A 16 -128.48 -2.88 0.75
C GLU A 16 -128.07 -2.56 -0.70
N ASN A 17 -129.02 -2.27 -1.58
CA ASN A 17 -128.73 -1.87 -2.96
C ASN A 17 -127.94 -0.55 -3.00
N ASP A 18 -128.34 0.45 -2.22
CA ASP A 18 -127.63 1.72 -2.09
C ASP A 18 -126.21 1.52 -1.53
N ARG A 19 -126.03 0.61 -0.56
CA ARG A 19 -124.69 0.22 -0.06
C ARG A 19 -123.84 -0.45 -1.13
N TYR A 20 -124.40 -1.40 -1.89
CA TYR A 20 -123.68 -2.03 -3.00
C TYR A 20 -123.33 -1.02 -4.09
N MET A 21 -124.23 -0.08 -4.40
CA MET A 21 -123.97 0.99 -5.36
C MET A 21 -122.85 1.93 -4.90
N GLN A 22 -122.81 2.27 -3.61
CA GLN A 22 -121.70 3.03 -3.01
C GLN A 22 -120.38 2.25 -3.08
N LEU A 23 -120.39 0.95 -2.76
CA LEU A 23 -119.20 0.10 -2.84
C LEU A 23 -118.69 -0.02 -4.29
N ILE A 24 -119.59 -0.19 -5.25
CA ILE A 24 -119.26 -0.22 -6.69
C ILE A 24 -118.65 1.12 -7.11
N SER A 25 -119.18 2.25 -6.63
CA SER A 25 -118.61 3.57 -6.90
C SER A 25 -117.19 3.70 -6.35
N GLN A 26 -116.97 3.32 -5.09
CA GLN A 26 -115.65 3.36 -4.46
C GLN A 26 -114.64 2.45 -5.17
N GLN A 27 -115.07 1.25 -5.59
CA GLN A 27 -114.22 0.34 -6.35
C GLN A 27 -113.87 0.90 -7.74
N LYS A 28 -114.82 1.56 -8.42
CA LYS A 28 -114.55 2.23 -9.69
C LYS A 28 -113.56 3.39 -9.54
N ASP A 29 -113.71 4.20 -8.50
CA ASP A 29 -112.77 5.28 -8.22
C ASP A 29 -111.37 4.74 -7.90
N HIS A 30 -111.29 3.63 -7.16
CA HIS A 30 -110.02 2.95 -6.89
C HIS A 30 -109.37 2.40 -8.17
N LEU A 31 -110.15 1.78 -9.06
CA LEU A 31 -109.66 1.31 -10.37
C LEU A 31 -109.11 2.48 -11.22
N VAL A 32 -109.79 3.62 -11.25
CA VAL A 32 -109.31 4.81 -11.97
C VAL A 32 -108.01 5.34 -11.36
N SER A 33 -107.85 5.27 -10.04
CA SER A 33 -106.59 5.63 -9.38
C SER A 33 -105.46 4.67 -9.79
N LEU A 34 -105.72 3.36 -9.76
CA LEU A 34 -104.75 2.35 -10.17
C LEU A 34 -104.39 2.47 -11.65
N ASP A 35 -105.34 2.73 -12.54
CA ASP A 35 -105.08 2.95 -13.97
C ASP A 35 -104.18 4.17 -14.19
N ARG A 36 -104.38 5.25 -13.42
CA ARG A 36 -103.49 6.42 -13.46
C ARG A 36 -102.07 6.08 -12.99
N GLU A 37 -101.94 5.27 -11.94
CA GLU A 37 -100.64 4.80 -11.44
C GLU A 37 -99.95 3.89 -12.45
N ILE A 38 -100.69 3.00 -13.11
CA ILE A 38 -100.19 2.12 -14.18
C ILE A 38 -99.67 2.97 -15.34
N ILE A 39 -100.46 3.93 -15.84
CA ILE A 39 -100.04 4.81 -16.94
C ILE A 39 -98.80 5.63 -16.54
N ALA A 40 -98.74 6.13 -15.30
CA ALA A 40 -97.56 6.85 -14.81
C ALA A 40 -96.33 5.93 -14.74
N ALA A 41 -96.49 4.70 -14.27
CA ALA A 41 -95.41 3.70 -14.22
C ALA A 41 -94.95 3.28 -15.61
N GLU A 42 -95.88 3.05 -16.55
CA GLU A 42 -95.61 2.71 -17.95
C GLU A 42 -94.85 3.83 -18.65
N ASN A 43 -95.29 5.09 -18.49
CA ASN A 43 -94.57 6.25 -19.01
C ASN A 43 -93.15 6.35 -18.43
N GLY A 44 -92.99 6.11 -17.12
CA GLY A 44 -91.68 6.10 -16.47
C GLY A 44 -90.76 4.95 -16.93
N ILE A 45 -91.34 3.79 -17.30
CA ILE A 45 -90.60 2.67 -17.91
C ILE A 45 -90.22 3.04 -19.35
N GLN A 46 -91.15 3.61 -20.12
CA GLN A 46 -90.92 3.97 -21.51
C GLN A 46 -89.86 5.06 -21.64
N GLU A 47 -89.85 6.07 -20.75
CA GLU A 47 -88.79 7.08 -20.70
C GLU A 47 -87.41 6.46 -20.48
N LYS A 48 -87.30 5.49 -19.55
CA LYS A 48 -86.05 4.76 -19.28
C LYS A 48 -85.62 3.85 -20.43
N LEU A 49 -86.58 3.30 -21.20
CA LEU A 49 -86.32 2.48 -22.38
C LEU A 49 -85.98 3.31 -23.63
N ILE A 50 -86.55 4.53 -23.75
CA ILE A 50 -86.26 5.47 -24.83
C ILE A 50 -84.83 5.98 -24.75
N VAL A 51 -84.18 6.00 -23.56
CA VAL A 51 -82.73 6.25 -23.45
C VAL A 51 -81.99 5.18 -24.25
N PRO A 52 -81.55 5.46 -25.49
CA PRO A 52 -81.18 4.39 -26.41
C PRO A 52 -79.88 3.79 -25.91
N GLY A 53 -79.93 2.54 -25.49
CA GLY A 53 -78.75 1.71 -25.25
C GLY A 53 -78.18 1.71 -23.84
N GLY A 54 -78.98 1.88 -22.77
CA GLY A 54 -78.51 1.73 -21.39
C GLY A 54 -77.61 0.49 -21.21
N ILE A 55 -78.13 -0.72 -21.41
CA ILE A 55 -77.37 -1.96 -21.16
C ILE A 55 -76.23 -2.16 -22.18
N VAL A 56 -76.49 -1.98 -23.47
CA VAL A 56 -75.50 -2.23 -24.55
C VAL A 56 -74.38 -1.17 -24.57
N LYS A 57 -74.68 0.11 -24.35
CA LYS A 57 -73.66 1.17 -24.24
C LYS A 57 -72.87 1.04 -22.94
N HIS A 58 -73.47 0.60 -21.82
CA HIS A 58 -72.72 0.34 -20.59
C HIS A 58 -71.76 -0.84 -20.76
N GLN A 59 -72.18 -1.95 -21.38
CA GLN A 59 -71.30 -3.08 -21.71
C GLN A 59 -70.19 -2.68 -22.69
N GLY A 60 -70.51 -1.89 -23.73
CA GLY A 60 -69.52 -1.36 -24.68
C GLY A 60 -68.50 -0.42 -24.00
N ARG A 61 -68.96 0.50 -23.13
CA ARG A 61 -68.08 1.40 -22.36
C ARG A 61 -67.19 0.62 -21.40
N TYR A 62 -67.70 -0.41 -20.74
CA TYR A 62 -66.91 -1.29 -19.89
C TYR A 62 -65.82 -1.97 -20.72
N ARG A 63 -66.17 -2.59 -21.85
CA ARG A 63 -65.19 -3.24 -22.75
C ARG A 63 -64.13 -2.28 -23.27
N CYS A 64 -64.50 -1.06 -23.67
CA CYS A 64 -63.53 -0.03 -24.07
C CYS A 64 -62.60 0.37 -22.92
N ARG A 65 -63.15 0.50 -21.71
CA ARG A 65 -62.37 0.82 -20.50
C ARG A 65 -61.40 -0.29 -20.14
N TRP A 66 -61.81 -1.56 -20.22
CA TRP A 66 -60.93 -2.71 -20.02
C TRP A 66 -59.80 -2.79 -21.04
N LYS A 67 -60.09 -2.56 -22.32
CA LYS A 67 -59.05 -2.47 -23.35
C LYS A 67 -58.08 -1.33 -23.07
N HIS A 68 -58.59 -0.18 -22.61
CA HIS A 68 -57.74 0.96 -22.27
C HIS A 68 -56.85 0.66 -21.06
N ILE A 69 -57.39 0.03 -20.01
CA ILE A 69 -56.63 -0.44 -18.85
C ILE A 69 -55.53 -1.41 -19.32
N GLY A 70 -55.85 -2.41 -20.15
CA GLY A 70 -54.85 -3.34 -20.68
C GLY A 70 -53.77 -2.67 -21.53
N ILE A 71 -54.09 -1.63 -22.31
CA ILE A 71 -53.09 -0.85 -23.05
C ILE A 71 -52.18 -0.08 -22.08
N LEU A 72 -52.73 0.53 -21.03
CA LEU A 72 -51.95 1.26 -20.03
C LEU A 72 -51.06 0.32 -19.22
N GLU A 73 -51.56 -0.84 -18.81
CA GLU A 73 -50.79 -1.88 -18.12
C GLU A 73 -49.65 -2.40 -19.01
N ASN A 74 -49.92 -2.67 -20.28
CA ASN A 74 -48.90 -3.08 -21.24
C ASN A 74 -47.84 -2.00 -21.44
N LYS A 75 -48.25 -0.72 -21.53
CA LYS A 75 -47.32 0.40 -21.65
C LYS A 75 -46.47 0.54 -20.39
N LEU A 76 -47.08 0.43 -19.21
CA LEU A 76 -46.38 0.45 -17.93
C LEU A 76 -45.35 -0.68 -17.88
N LYS A 77 -45.74 -1.91 -18.20
CA LYS A 77 -44.83 -3.06 -18.26
C LYS A 77 -43.67 -2.84 -19.23
N GLN A 78 -43.92 -2.26 -20.41
CA GLN A 78 -42.87 -1.92 -21.37
C GLN A 78 -41.89 -0.88 -20.81
N GLU A 79 -42.38 0.16 -20.16
CA GLU A 79 -41.53 1.16 -19.52
C GLU A 79 -40.75 0.60 -18.33
N THR A 80 -41.35 -0.29 -17.51
CA THR A 80 -40.65 -1.01 -16.44
C THR A 80 -39.51 -1.86 -17.01
N ILE A 81 -39.76 -2.64 -18.07
CA ILE A 81 -38.71 -3.45 -18.72
C ILE A 81 -37.59 -2.56 -19.28
N LYS A 82 -37.91 -1.40 -19.87
CA LYS A 82 -36.90 -0.44 -20.35
C LYS A 82 -36.08 0.12 -19.18
N PHE A 83 -36.74 0.45 -18.07
CA PHE A 83 -36.10 0.93 -16.86
C PHE A 83 -35.15 -0.12 -16.27
N ASP A 84 -35.59 -1.37 -16.16
CA ASP A 84 -34.76 -2.47 -15.67
C ASP A 84 -33.53 -2.69 -16.56
N LYS A 85 -33.70 -2.63 -17.90
CA LYS A 85 -32.57 -2.68 -18.84
C LYS A 85 -31.59 -1.52 -18.66
N LEU A 86 -32.09 -0.32 -18.37
CA LEU A 86 -31.24 0.83 -18.08
C LEU A 86 -30.49 0.65 -16.76
N LEU A 87 -31.13 0.06 -15.74
CA LEU A 87 -30.47 -0.27 -14.48
C LEU A 87 -29.36 -1.31 -14.67
N CYS A 88 -29.61 -2.39 -15.42
CA CYS A 88 -28.57 -3.38 -15.72
C CYS A 88 -27.37 -2.75 -16.45
N ARG A 89 -27.63 -1.92 -17.47
CA ARG A 89 -26.55 -1.19 -18.17
C ARG A 89 -25.83 -0.20 -17.23
N ASN A 90 -26.55 0.45 -16.32
CA ASN A 90 -25.93 1.34 -15.35
C ASN A 90 -25.02 0.57 -14.39
N THR A 91 -25.43 -0.62 -13.96
CA THR A 91 -24.58 -1.49 -13.12
C THR A 91 -23.34 -1.98 -13.86
N GLU A 92 -23.46 -2.35 -15.14
CA GLU A 92 -22.31 -2.70 -15.99
C GLU A 92 -21.32 -1.53 -16.10
N HIS A 93 -21.81 -0.32 -16.43
CA HIS A 93 -20.95 0.88 -16.51
C HIS A 93 -20.28 1.25 -15.18
N ARG A 94 -20.93 0.98 -14.04
CA ARG A 94 -20.31 1.17 -12.72
C ARG A 94 -19.18 0.18 -12.49
N GLN A 95 -19.36 -1.08 -12.89
CA GLN A 95 -18.31 -2.09 -12.82
C GLN A 95 -17.12 -1.74 -13.72
N ASP A 96 -17.38 -1.32 -14.95
CA ASP A 96 -16.34 -0.87 -15.89
C ASP A 96 -15.57 0.34 -15.33
N THR A 97 -16.28 1.31 -14.74
CA THR A 97 -15.67 2.47 -14.11
C THR A 97 -14.79 2.07 -12.93
N ALA A 98 -15.24 1.15 -12.07
CA ALA A 98 -14.45 0.64 -10.95
C ALA A 98 -13.19 -0.09 -11.42
N HIS A 99 -13.31 -0.94 -12.46
CA HIS A 99 -12.18 -1.62 -13.07
C HIS A 99 -11.16 -0.63 -13.65
N LEU A 100 -11.61 0.40 -14.38
CA LEU A 100 -10.73 1.45 -14.91
C LEU A 100 -10.04 2.25 -13.79
N GLN A 101 -10.73 2.52 -12.68
CA GLN A 101 -10.13 3.17 -11.51
C GLN A 101 -9.03 2.30 -10.88
N GLN A 102 -9.25 0.99 -10.77
CA GLN A 102 -8.23 0.05 -10.29
C GLN A 102 -7.02 0.02 -11.22
N GLN A 103 -7.22 -0.05 -12.54
CA GLN A 103 -6.13 0.01 -13.52
C GLN A 103 -5.35 1.32 -13.42
N LYS A 104 -6.04 2.45 -13.26
CA LYS A 104 -5.39 3.75 -13.05
C LYS A 104 -4.55 3.76 -11.79
N ALA A 105 -5.05 3.22 -10.67
CA ALA A 105 -4.31 3.15 -9.41
C ALA A 105 -3.03 2.30 -9.56
N ILE A 106 -3.10 1.17 -10.27
CA ILE A 106 -1.93 0.35 -10.60
C ILE A 106 -0.94 1.15 -11.45
N GLY A 107 -1.43 1.85 -12.48
CA GLY A 107 -0.61 2.72 -13.33
C GLY A 107 0.14 3.80 -12.56
N CYS A 108 -0.56 4.53 -11.66
CA CYS A 108 0.06 5.55 -10.82
C CYS A 108 1.14 4.97 -9.89
N ASN A 109 0.93 3.78 -9.33
CA ASN A 109 1.94 3.13 -8.49
C ASN A 109 3.21 2.77 -9.29
N VAL A 110 3.04 2.27 -10.52
CA VAL A 110 4.18 1.99 -11.41
C VAL A 110 4.91 3.28 -11.78
N GLU A 111 4.17 4.35 -12.11
CA GLU A 111 4.74 5.67 -12.42
C GLU A 111 5.54 6.22 -11.24
N GLU A 112 5.00 6.15 -10.01
CA GLU A 112 5.73 6.56 -8.81
C GLU A 112 7.02 5.78 -8.60
N LYS A 113 6.99 4.46 -8.81
CA LYS A 113 8.19 3.61 -8.68
C LYS A 113 9.25 4.00 -9.72
N LEU A 114 8.85 4.21 -10.97
CA LEU A 114 9.76 4.65 -12.03
C LEU A 114 10.33 6.04 -11.75
N ASN A 115 9.51 6.98 -11.26
CA ASN A 115 9.97 8.31 -10.89
C ASN A 115 10.98 8.27 -9.72
N ARG A 116 10.75 7.44 -8.71
CA ARG A 116 11.72 7.22 -7.62
C ARG A 116 13.05 6.65 -8.14
N GLN A 117 13.00 5.66 -9.04
CA GLN A 117 14.20 5.10 -9.66
C GLN A 117 14.95 6.14 -10.53
N LEU A 118 14.21 6.96 -11.28
CA LEU A 118 14.79 8.02 -12.09
C LEU A 118 15.48 9.09 -11.22
N ALA A 119 14.84 9.51 -10.13
CA ALA A 119 15.44 10.45 -9.18
C ALA A 119 16.71 9.89 -8.52
N MET A 120 16.70 8.61 -8.16
CA MET A 120 17.90 7.93 -7.63
C MET A 120 19.03 7.90 -8.68
N GLN A 121 18.73 7.55 -9.93
CA GLN A 121 19.69 7.56 -11.03
C GLN A 121 20.26 8.95 -11.30
N GLN A 122 19.45 10.00 -11.21
CA GLN A 122 19.90 11.39 -11.33
C GLN A 122 20.85 11.76 -10.19
N SER A 123 20.50 11.44 -8.94
CA SER A 123 21.39 11.68 -7.80
C SER A 123 22.73 10.95 -7.91
N ILE A 124 22.73 9.69 -8.38
CA ILE A 124 23.96 8.93 -8.62
C ILE A 124 24.79 9.59 -9.72
N ARG A 125 24.15 10.03 -10.82
CA ARG A 125 24.83 10.73 -11.92
C ARG A 125 25.49 12.01 -11.44
N GLU A 126 24.78 12.83 -10.67
CA GLU A 126 25.30 14.10 -10.12
C GLU A 126 26.52 13.87 -9.23
N LYS A 127 26.44 12.89 -8.30
CA LYS A 127 27.59 12.52 -7.45
C LYS A 127 28.78 12.01 -8.25
N LEU A 128 28.52 11.25 -9.31
CA LEU A 128 29.55 10.73 -10.19
C LEU A 128 30.22 11.87 -10.99
N GLU A 129 29.42 12.81 -11.49
CA GLU A 129 29.91 14.01 -12.19
C GLU A 129 30.75 14.90 -11.28
N GLU A 130 30.31 15.12 -10.03
CA GLU A 130 31.10 15.84 -9.02
C GLU A 130 32.43 15.14 -8.77
N ARG A 131 32.42 13.81 -8.55
CA ARG A 131 33.64 13.03 -8.34
C ARG A 131 34.56 13.09 -9.55
N PHE A 132 34.03 13.00 -10.76
CA PHE A 132 34.83 13.15 -11.98
C PHE A 132 35.46 14.53 -12.07
N SER A 133 34.69 15.60 -11.80
CA SER A 133 35.21 16.97 -11.78
C SER A 133 36.37 17.13 -10.77
N ILE A 134 36.23 16.61 -9.55
CA ILE A 134 37.28 16.64 -8.53
C ILE A 134 38.53 15.89 -9.01
N THR A 135 38.39 14.65 -9.46
CA THR A 135 39.53 13.84 -9.91
C THR A 135 40.22 14.44 -11.14
N PHE A 136 39.45 15.04 -12.05
CA PHE A 136 39.99 15.73 -13.21
C PHE A 136 40.80 16.97 -12.81
N ASN A 137 40.28 17.79 -11.89
CA ASN A 137 40.99 18.96 -11.39
C ASN A 137 42.29 18.58 -10.66
N GLN A 138 42.24 17.55 -9.81
CA GLN A 138 43.44 17.02 -9.13
C GLN A 138 44.49 16.52 -10.12
N ARG A 139 44.06 15.81 -11.16
CA ARG A 139 44.96 15.36 -12.23
C ARG A 139 45.60 16.53 -12.97
N SER A 140 44.80 17.52 -13.38
CA SER A 140 45.26 18.72 -14.08
C SER A 140 46.27 19.52 -13.25
N GLU A 141 46.00 19.66 -11.96
CA GLU A 141 46.93 20.31 -11.03
C GLU A 141 48.24 19.52 -10.88
N ALA A 142 48.18 18.19 -10.76
CA ALA A 142 49.36 17.35 -10.70
C ALA A 142 50.20 17.40 -11.99
N GLU A 143 49.55 17.40 -13.16
CA GLU A 143 50.19 17.57 -14.47
C GLU A 143 50.89 18.93 -14.57
N THR A 144 50.26 19.99 -14.07
CA THR A 144 50.84 21.34 -14.04
C THR A 144 52.06 21.41 -13.13
N ARG A 145 51.97 20.90 -11.89
CA ARG A 145 53.11 20.84 -10.95
C ARG A 145 54.26 19.98 -11.49
N MET A 146 53.95 18.89 -12.18
CA MET A 146 54.97 18.05 -12.82
C MET A 146 55.70 18.83 -13.92
N LEU A 147 54.96 19.57 -14.76
CA LEU A 147 55.55 20.42 -15.79
C LEU A 147 56.48 21.49 -15.18
N GLU A 148 56.02 22.20 -14.15
CA GLU A 148 56.85 23.18 -13.42
C GLU A 148 58.12 22.54 -12.83
N ALA A 149 58.00 21.36 -12.24
CA ALA A 149 59.15 20.62 -11.71
C ALA A 149 60.13 20.20 -12.82
N THR A 150 59.64 19.76 -13.98
CA THR A 150 60.50 19.42 -15.12
C THR A 150 61.23 20.65 -15.66
N GLU A 151 60.56 21.80 -15.77
CA GLU A 151 61.19 23.05 -16.20
C GLU A 151 62.26 23.51 -15.19
N SER A 152 61.98 23.42 -13.88
CA SER A 152 62.97 23.72 -12.84
C SER A 152 64.20 22.81 -12.94
N ILE A 153 64.00 21.51 -13.17
CA ILE A 153 65.11 20.55 -13.34
C ILE A 153 65.92 20.91 -14.60
N GLU A 154 65.27 21.24 -15.72
CA GLU A 154 65.96 21.66 -16.95
C GLU A 154 66.82 22.90 -16.70
N VAL A 155 66.28 23.93 -16.05
CA VAL A 155 67.03 25.15 -15.69
C VAL A 155 68.22 24.82 -14.78
N ASP A 156 68.02 24.00 -13.75
CA ASP A 156 69.07 23.61 -12.81
C ASP A 156 70.17 22.79 -13.50
N THR A 157 69.81 21.85 -14.39
CA THR A 157 70.80 21.06 -15.14
C THR A 157 71.69 21.94 -16.02
N VAL A 158 71.12 22.96 -16.68
CA VAL A 158 71.88 23.96 -17.45
C VAL A 158 72.78 24.78 -16.53
N HIS A 159 72.28 25.21 -15.37
CA HIS A 159 73.06 25.97 -14.39
C HIS A 159 74.23 25.15 -13.82
N PHE A 160 74.00 23.88 -13.45
CA PHE A 160 75.05 22.96 -12.99
C PHE A 160 76.07 22.65 -14.08
N ALA A 161 75.64 22.47 -15.33
CA ALA A 161 76.56 22.29 -16.46
C ALA A 161 77.49 23.49 -16.64
N LYS A 162 76.95 24.72 -16.55
CA LYS A 162 77.73 25.96 -16.58
C LYS A 162 78.71 26.04 -15.41
N ARG A 163 78.26 25.75 -14.18
CA ARG A 163 79.12 25.79 -12.99
C ARG A 163 80.24 24.75 -13.07
N ARG A 164 79.94 23.54 -13.55
CA ARG A 164 80.91 22.46 -13.78
C ARG A 164 81.98 22.88 -14.79
N MET A 165 81.60 23.56 -15.87
CA MET A 165 82.57 24.07 -16.85
C MET A 165 83.50 25.12 -16.23
N GLN A 166 82.96 26.06 -15.45
CA GLN A 166 83.77 27.06 -14.73
C GLN A 166 84.76 26.40 -13.77
N LEU A 167 84.31 25.41 -12.98
CA LEU A 167 85.19 24.71 -12.04
C LEU A 167 86.30 23.94 -12.74
N LYS A 168 86.01 23.26 -13.86
CA LYS A 168 87.02 22.60 -14.69
C LYS A 168 88.08 23.59 -15.18
N THR A 169 87.68 24.76 -15.64
CA THR A 169 88.60 25.83 -16.08
C THR A 169 89.50 26.30 -14.93
N VAL A 170 88.92 26.53 -13.74
CA VAL A 170 89.68 26.93 -12.55
C VAL A 170 90.69 25.85 -12.12
N ILE A 171 90.28 24.58 -12.06
CA ILE A 171 91.17 23.45 -11.73
C ILE A 171 92.31 23.36 -12.74
N HIS A 172 92.03 23.50 -14.03
CA HIS A 172 93.06 23.50 -15.08
C HIS A 172 94.07 24.62 -14.88
N HIS A 173 93.61 25.83 -14.51
CA HIS A 173 94.51 26.94 -14.17
C HIS A 173 95.37 26.64 -12.94
N TYR A 174 94.80 26.08 -11.87
CA TYR A 174 95.56 25.69 -10.68
C TYR A 174 96.56 24.55 -10.96
N GLY A 175 96.19 23.55 -11.76
CA GLY A 175 97.09 22.46 -12.15
C GLY A 175 98.29 22.97 -12.97
N LYS A 176 98.06 23.94 -13.87
CA LYS A 176 99.15 24.65 -14.56
C LYS A 176 100.06 25.42 -13.61
N LEU A 177 99.49 26.08 -12.59
CA LEU A 177 100.27 26.79 -11.58
C LEU A 177 101.07 25.83 -10.69
N HIS A 178 100.48 24.72 -10.26
CA HIS A 178 101.12 23.69 -9.44
C HIS A 178 102.31 23.07 -10.17
N THR A 179 102.11 22.61 -11.40
CA THR A 179 103.20 22.05 -12.23
C THR A 179 104.32 23.06 -12.49
N PHE A 180 103.99 24.35 -12.56
CA PHE A 180 104.98 25.42 -12.61
C PHE A 180 105.77 25.55 -11.29
N MET A 181 105.09 25.52 -10.14
CA MET A 181 105.72 25.62 -8.81
C MET A 181 106.56 24.38 -8.46
N GLU A 182 106.10 23.17 -8.77
CA GLU A 182 106.86 21.93 -8.55
C GLU A 182 108.18 21.93 -9.32
N ARG A 183 108.14 22.34 -10.59
CA ARG A 183 109.37 22.49 -11.40
C ARG A 183 110.33 23.50 -10.78
N LYS A 184 109.81 24.54 -10.13
CA LYS A 184 110.60 25.53 -9.39
C LYS A 184 111.14 25.01 -8.05
N LEU A 185 110.44 24.10 -7.37
CA LEU A 185 110.84 23.51 -6.08
C LEU A 185 111.85 22.36 -6.23
N GLN A 186 111.75 21.56 -7.29
CA GLN A 186 112.73 20.51 -7.61
C GLN A 186 114.15 21.05 -7.88
N GLU A 187 114.31 22.36 -8.10
CA GLU A 187 115.62 23.00 -8.30
C GLU A 187 116.35 23.32 -6.97
N THR A 188 115.73 23.22 -5.78
CA THR A 188 116.21 24.01 -4.62
C THR A 188 116.70 23.27 -3.35
N ILE A 189 116.41 22.00 -3.04
CA ILE A 189 116.77 21.45 -1.69
C ILE A 189 117.07 19.93 -1.67
N PRO A 190 118.18 19.51 -1.00
CA PRO A 190 118.16 18.34 -0.12
C PRO A 190 118.65 18.69 1.31
N LEU A 191 117.90 18.29 2.35
CA LEU A 191 118.37 18.23 3.73
C LEU A 191 117.74 17.03 4.44
N GLU A 192 118.60 16.17 5.00
CA GLU A 192 118.28 14.98 5.80
C GLU A 192 117.82 15.33 7.23
N GLU A 193 117.09 14.36 7.77
CA GLU A 193 116.46 14.25 9.09
C GLU A 193 117.47 14.16 10.24
N ASP A 194 117.05 14.64 11.42
CA ASP A 194 117.62 14.20 12.69
C ASP A 194 116.46 13.81 13.62
N GLU A 195 116.13 12.52 13.56
CA GLU A 195 115.42 11.81 14.62
C GLU A 195 116.41 11.60 15.76
N ASP A 196 116.10 12.08 16.96
CA ASP A 196 116.09 11.14 18.08
C ASP A 196 115.37 11.72 19.28
N SER A 197 114.11 11.31 19.32
CA SER A 197 113.16 11.25 20.44
C SER A 197 113.80 10.91 21.78
N LYS A 198 114.44 11.92 22.37
CA LYS A 198 114.85 11.95 23.75
C LYS A 198 113.65 11.74 24.67
N ARG A 199 113.75 10.62 25.39
CA ARG A 199 113.51 10.55 26.83
C ARG A 199 112.04 10.42 27.21
N ARG A 200 111.60 9.19 27.03
CA ARG A 200 110.81 8.39 27.98
C ARG A 200 111.15 8.72 29.45
N LYS A 201 110.53 9.78 29.99
CA LYS A 201 110.54 10.14 31.42
C LYS A 201 109.23 10.82 31.86
N LYS A 202 108.09 10.42 31.28
CA LYS A 202 106.74 10.89 31.70
C LYS A 202 105.72 9.76 31.89
N GLN A 203 106.18 8.55 32.17
CA GLN A 203 105.36 7.35 32.25
C GLN A 203 105.18 6.91 33.70
N LEU A 204 104.60 7.77 34.55
CA LEU A 204 104.15 7.38 35.91
C LEU A 204 103.19 8.38 36.59
N GLN A 205 102.82 9.49 35.92
CA GLN A 205 101.61 10.28 36.23
C GLN A 205 100.45 10.00 35.25
N TYR A 206 100.68 9.10 34.28
CA TYR A 206 99.76 8.82 33.17
C TYR A 206 98.61 7.87 33.58
N GLU A 207 98.83 6.86 34.42
CA GLU A 207 97.85 5.78 34.60
C GLU A 207 96.51 6.16 35.26
N THR A 208 96.46 7.20 36.09
CA THR A 208 95.21 7.64 36.74
C THR A 208 94.42 8.65 35.89
N GLY A 209 95.11 9.44 35.07
CA GLY A 209 94.48 10.26 34.02
C GLY A 209 94.05 9.43 32.82
N VAL A 210 94.79 8.36 32.50
CA VAL A 210 94.50 7.41 31.41
C VAL A 210 93.16 6.74 31.62
N LYS A 211 92.78 6.33 32.83
CA LYS A 211 91.47 5.68 33.05
C LYS A 211 90.27 6.61 32.82
N LYS A 212 90.37 7.88 33.21
CA LYS A 212 89.33 8.88 32.88
C LYS A 212 89.34 9.22 31.39
N LEU A 213 90.51 9.33 30.80
CA LEU A 213 90.68 9.54 29.37
C LEU A 213 90.14 8.36 28.57
N GLU A 214 90.32 7.13 29.04
CA GLU A 214 89.83 5.89 28.43
C GLU A 214 88.31 5.83 28.44
N MET A 215 87.65 6.25 29.53
CA MET A 215 86.18 6.40 29.54
C MET A 215 85.69 7.48 28.58
N TYR A 216 86.35 8.65 28.52
CA TYR A 216 85.99 9.70 27.56
C TYR A 216 86.27 9.28 26.12
N MET A 217 87.36 8.53 25.88
CA MET A 217 87.70 7.97 24.57
C MET A 217 86.72 6.88 24.17
N GLN A 218 86.23 6.07 25.11
CA GLN A 218 85.21 5.06 24.86
C GLN A 218 83.86 5.72 24.53
N GLY A 219 83.45 6.72 25.30
CA GLY A 219 82.26 7.52 25.00
C GLY A 219 82.38 8.24 23.65
N HIS A 220 83.53 8.81 23.35
CA HIS A 220 83.81 9.43 22.05
C HIS A 220 83.83 8.39 20.93
N SER A 221 84.40 7.20 21.12
CA SER A 221 84.38 6.11 20.14
C SER A 221 82.95 5.68 19.84
N THR A 222 82.11 5.49 20.86
CA THR A 222 80.70 5.15 20.65
C THR A 222 79.94 6.26 19.94
N LEU A 223 80.27 7.53 20.20
CA LEU A 223 79.66 8.68 19.55
C LEU A 223 80.08 8.77 18.07
N VAL A 224 81.36 8.55 17.78
CA VAL A 224 81.93 8.49 16.42
C VAL A 224 81.40 7.27 15.65
N GLU A 225 81.17 6.13 16.30
CA GLU A 225 80.58 4.93 15.70
C GLU A 225 79.11 5.14 15.32
N VAL A 226 78.33 5.79 16.19
CA VAL A 226 76.90 6.06 15.94
C VAL A 226 76.68 7.22 14.96
N THR A 227 77.55 8.24 14.98
CA THR A 227 77.41 9.41 14.09
C THR A 227 78.24 9.31 12.81
N GLY A 228 79.25 8.44 12.76
CA GLY A 228 80.16 8.27 11.62
C GLY A 228 81.22 9.37 11.47
N GLU A 229 81.17 10.44 12.28
CA GLU A 229 81.98 11.65 12.12
C GLU A 229 83.03 11.78 13.23
N ARG A 230 84.25 12.22 12.87
CA ARG A 230 85.40 12.32 13.81
C ARG A 230 85.62 13.72 14.40
N ASP A 231 84.99 14.75 13.83
CA ASP A 231 85.10 16.14 14.31
C ASP A 231 83.96 16.45 15.29
N LEU A 232 84.32 16.85 16.52
CA LEU A 232 83.40 17.22 17.60
C LEU A 232 82.36 18.26 17.18
N ARG A 233 82.73 19.22 16.32
CA ARG A 233 81.77 20.25 15.84
C ARG A 233 80.77 19.66 14.86
N GLN A 234 81.20 18.72 14.02
CA GLN A 234 80.32 18.02 13.07
C GLN A 234 79.40 17.04 13.79
N ILE A 235 79.90 16.33 14.80
CA ILE A 235 79.09 15.47 15.67
C ILE A 235 77.97 16.28 16.34
N GLY A 236 78.26 17.48 16.85
CA GLY A 236 77.25 18.38 17.41
C GLY A 236 76.19 18.80 16.38
N HIS A 237 76.60 19.08 15.14
CA HIS A 237 75.67 19.41 14.06
C HIS A 237 74.78 18.21 13.65
N VAL A 238 75.36 17.02 13.56
CA VAL A 238 74.63 15.77 13.27
C VAL A 238 73.64 15.45 14.41
N PHE A 239 74.01 15.70 15.66
CA PHE A 239 73.12 15.55 16.80
C PHE A 239 71.90 16.48 16.70
N ILE A 240 72.10 17.78 16.47
CA ILE A 240 71.01 18.74 16.31
C ILE A 240 70.11 18.34 15.13
N GLN A 241 70.70 17.89 14.02
CA GLN A 241 69.93 17.43 12.87
C GLN A 241 69.11 16.17 13.18
N ASN A 242 69.66 15.22 13.94
CA ASN A 242 68.95 14.02 14.35
C ASN A 242 67.86 14.33 15.38
N GLU A 243 68.10 15.27 16.29
CA GLU A 243 67.09 15.76 17.23
C GLU A 243 65.91 16.40 16.49
N GLN A 244 66.19 17.26 15.50
CA GLN A 244 65.15 17.85 14.65
C GLN A 244 64.36 16.79 13.86
N LYS A 245 65.03 15.77 13.31
CA LYS A 245 64.37 14.64 12.65
C LYS A 245 63.50 13.85 13.63
N ASN A 246 64.02 13.55 14.81
CA ASN A 246 63.26 12.85 15.85
C ASN A 246 62.04 13.66 16.31
N PHE A 247 62.18 14.98 16.46
CA PHE A 247 61.08 15.87 16.79
C PHE A 247 60.01 15.87 15.67
N ALA A 248 60.43 15.90 14.41
CA ALA A 248 59.51 15.78 13.27
C ALA A 248 58.79 14.42 13.25
N HIS A 249 59.50 13.32 13.55
CA HIS A 249 58.90 11.98 13.63
C HIS A 249 57.87 11.89 14.76
N ILE A 250 58.17 12.43 15.95
CA ILE A 250 57.24 12.44 17.08
C ILE A 250 55.98 13.25 16.73
N ASN A 251 56.13 14.42 16.11
CA ASN A 251 54.98 15.22 15.67
C ASN A 251 54.15 14.48 14.62
N TYR A 252 54.79 13.83 13.65
CA TYR A 252 54.09 13.02 12.66
C TYR A 252 53.32 11.84 13.28
N ILE A 253 53.91 11.15 14.27
CA ILE A 253 53.22 10.09 15.01
C ILE A 253 52.01 10.65 15.77
N ASN A 254 52.15 11.82 16.40
CA ASN A 254 51.03 12.47 17.10
C ASN A 254 49.91 12.89 16.14
N GLU A 255 50.25 13.41 14.95
CA GLU A 255 49.27 13.72 13.91
C GLU A 255 48.56 12.48 13.39
N LEU A 256 49.29 11.38 13.15
CA LEU A 256 48.71 10.10 12.75
C LEU A 256 47.80 9.52 13.84
N HIS A 257 48.20 9.62 15.11
CA HIS A 257 47.39 9.17 16.23
C HIS A 257 46.09 9.99 16.33
N ASN A 258 46.18 11.32 16.19
CA ASN A 258 45.01 12.20 16.21
C ASN A 258 44.08 11.94 15.01
N ARG A 259 44.63 11.69 13.81
CA ARG A 259 43.82 11.29 12.64
C ARG A 259 43.14 9.94 12.87
N GLY A 260 43.86 8.94 13.35
CA GLY A 260 43.28 7.62 13.66
C GLY A 260 42.14 7.70 14.69
N ASN A 261 42.28 8.53 15.73
CA ASN A 261 41.21 8.75 16.69
C ASN A 261 40.00 9.49 16.09
N SER A 262 40.24 10.46 15.20
CA SER A 262 39.18 11.17 14.47
C SER A 262 38.41 10.21 13.55
N ASP A 263 39.13 9.35 12.82
CA ASP A 263 38.53 8.37 11.92
C ASP A 263 37.75 7.31 12.71
N LEU A 264 38.24 6.90 13.88
CA LEU A 264 37.52 5.99 14.79
C LEU A 264 36.19 6.60 15.26
N LEU A 265 36.18 7.87 15.69
CA LEU A 265 34.97 8.57 16.11
C LEU A 265 33.96 8.72 14.96
N PHE A 266 34.44 8.99 13.75
CA PHE A 266 33.59 9.07 12.57
C PHE A 266 32.92 7.72 12.25
N LEU A 267 33.69 6.63 12.28
CA LEU A 267 33.18 5.27 12.06
C LEU A 267 32.18 4.85 13.14
N GLU A 268 32.40 5.24 14.40
CA GLU A 268 31.48 4.96 15.50
C GLU A 268 30.15 5.71 15.32
N GLN A 269 30.21 6.97 14.86
CA GLN A 269 29.01 7.75 14.56
C GLN A 269 28.24 7.21 13.35
N GLU A 270 28.93 6.78 12.29
CA GLU A 270 28.32 6.15 11.12
C GLU A 270 27.68 4.80 11.46
N SER A 271 28.35 3.97 12.27
CA SER A 271 27.83 2.69 12.76
C SER A 271 26.55 2.88 13.58
N ARG A 272 26.55 3.87 14.48
CA ARG A 272 25.36 4.21 15.26
C ARG A 272 24.19 4.67 14.39
N GLY A 273 24.46 5.48 13.35
CA GLY A 273 23.44 5.90 12.39
C GLY A 273 22.84 4.72 11.61
N HIS A 274 23.67 3.75 11.21
CA HIS A 274 23.20 2.52 10.56
C HIS A 274 22.38 1.62 11.49
N ASP A 275 22.76 1.52 12.77
CA ASP A 275 22.01 0.75 13.76
C ASP A 275 20.63 1.37 14.02
N GLU A 276 20.56 2.69 14.19
CA GLU A 276 19.28 3.41 14.35
C GLU A 276 18.37 3.23 13.13
N GLN A 277 18.94 3.30 11.92
CA GLN A 277 18.18 3.04 10.69
C GLN A 277 17.69 1.59 10.62
N SER A 278 18.54 0.62 10.96
CA SER A 278 18.19 -0.82 10.95
C SER A 278 17.09 -1.14 11.96
N MET A 279 17.16 -0.57 13.17
CA MET A 279 16.11 -0.69 14.18
C MET A 279 14.79 -0.10 13.69
N SER A 280 14.80 1.08 13.07
CA SER A 280 13.58 1.68 12.53
C SER A 280 12.93 0.86 11.40
N GLN A 281 13.74 0.13 10.62
CA GLN A 281 13.24 -0.78 9.58
C GLN A 281 12.66 -2.05 10.18
N LEU A 282 13.32 -2.60 11.20
CA LEU A 282 12.83 -3.76 11.94
C LEU A 282 11.49 -3.48 12.62
N GLU A 283 11.35 -2.33 13.30
CA GLU A 283 10.07 -1.93 13.93
C GLU A 283 8.93 -1.83 12.91
N LYS A 284 9.20 -1.30 11.71
CA LYS A 284 8.21 -1.24 10.63
C LYS A 284 7.79 -2.63 10.16
N LEU A 285 8.76 -3.50 9.88
CA LEU A 285 8.49 -4.88 9.46
C LEU A 285 7.74 -5.67 10.53
N GLU A 286 8.06 -5.47 11.81
CA GLU A 286 7.35 -6.08 12.93
C GLU A 286 5.90 -5.58 13.01
N SER A 287 5.69 -4.27 12.80
CA SER A 287 4.34 -3.70 12.75
C SER A 287 3.51 -4.25 11.59
N GLU A 288 4.10 -4.42 10.41
CA GLU A 288 3.45 -5.03 9.24
C GLU A 288 3.17 -6.52 9.47
N LEU A 289 4.10 -7.26 10.05
CA LEU A 289 3.88 -8.68 10.38
C LEU A 289 2.71 -8.84 11.35
N LYS A 290 2.61 -7.96 12.35
CA LYS A 290 1.50 -7.97 13.30
C LYS A 290 0.15 -7.69 12.63
N THR A 291 0.07 -6.75 11.68
CA THR A 291 -1.18 -6.48 10.96
C THR A 291 -1.60 -7.64 10.07
N TYR A 292 -0.64 -8.26 9.36
CA TYR A 292 -0.92 -9.45 8.54
C TYR A 292 -1.32 -10.66 9.39
N SER A 293 -0.74 -10.84 10.58
CA SER A 293 -1.15 -11.88 11.51
C SER A 293 -2.59 -11.69 11.97
N CYS A 294 -2.97 -10.47 12.40
CA CYS A 294 -4.35 -10.18 12.79
C CYS A 294 -5.35 -10.39 11.64
N LEU A 295 -4.96 -10.01 10.41
CA LEU A 295 -5.78 -10.26 9.22
C LEU A 295 -5.96 -11.77 8.98
N ALA A 296 -4.87 -12.55 9.06
CA ALA A 296 -4.91 -14.00 8.91
C ALA A 296 -5.82 -14.65 9.96
N ASP A 297 -5.69 -14.25 11.23
CA ASP A 297 -6.53 -14.73 12.33
C ASP A 297 -8.02 -14.46 12.07
N SER A 298 -8.35 -13.24 11.61
CA SER A 298 -9.75 -12.89 11.28
C SER A 298 -10.32 -13.69 10.09
N LEU A 299 -9.49 -13.97 9.08
CA LEU A 299 -9.91 -14.77 7.92
C LEU A 299 -10.09 -16.24 8.30
N GLU A 300 -9.25 -16.74 9.21
CA GLU A 300 -9.40 -18.08 9.76
C GLU A 300 -10.68 -18.19 10.59
N GLU A 301 -10.99 -17.19 11.42
CA GLU A 301 -12.26 -17.11 12.15
C GLU A 301 -13.46 -17.14 11.19
N GLN A 302 -13.47 -16.29 10.14
CA GLN A 302 -14.52 -16.30 9.12
C GLN A 302 -14.64 -17.66 8.42
N ARG A 303 -13.51 -18.29 8.07
CA ARG A 303 -13.49 -19.62 7.47
C ARG A 303 -14.11 -20.67 8.39
N THR A 304 -13.84 -20.62 9.70
CA THR A 304 -14.46 -21.56 10.65
C THR A 304 -15.97 -21.36 10.77
N VAL A 305 -16.47 -20.13 10.70
CA VAL A 305 -17.91 -19.82 10.70
C VAL A 305 -18.58 -20.36 9.44
N ILE A 306 -18.00 -20.09 8.26
CA ILE A 306 -18.52 -20.61 6.98
C ILE A 306 -18.51 -22.14 6.97
N GLN A 307 -17.44 -22.77 7.48
CA GLN A 307 -17.35 -24.22 7.56
C GLN A 307 -18.44 -24.81 8.47
N LYS A 308 -18.69 -24.20 9.64
CA LYS A 308 -19.78 -24.62 10.53
C LYS A 308 -21.15 -24.52 9.86
N SER A 309 -21.44 -23.40 9.18
CA SER A 309 -22.70 -23.21 8.46
C SER A 309 -22.85 -24.21 7.31
N LEU A 310 -21.78 -24.50 6.58
CA LEU A 310 -21.77 -25.48 5.50
C LEU A 310 -22.00 -26.90 6.02
N ASP A 311 -21.41 -27.25 7.17
CA ASP A 311 -21.64 -28.56 7.79
C ASP A 311 -23.07 -28.68 8.34
N GLN A 312 -23.67 -27.60 8.86
CA GLN A 312 -25.09 -27.55 9.23
C GLN A 312 -26.02 -27.72 8.01
N MET A 313 -25.71 -27.08 6.88
CA MET A 313 -26.49 -27.28 5.65
C MET A 313 -26.36 -28.72 5.13
N LYS A 314 -25.15 -29.30 5.17
CA LYS A 314 -24.95 -30.71 4.80
C LYS A 314 -25.76 -31.66 5.67
N THR A 315 -25.80 -31.46 6.99
CA THR A 315 -26.58 -32.31 7.88
C THR A 315 -28.08 -32.15 7.61
N ALA A 316 -28.57 -30.92 7.41
CA ALA A 316 -29.97 -30.66 7.07
C ALA A 316 -30.41 -31.28 5.73
N ILE A 317 -29.55 -31.20 4.70
CA ILE A 317 -29.81 -31.86 3.41
C ILE A 317 -29.79 -33.38 3.58
N THR A 318 -28.87 -33.92 4.38
CA THR A 318 -28.79 -35.37 4.64
C THR A 318 -30.05 -35.87 5.35
N SER A 319 -30.55 -35.14 6.35
CA SER A 319 -31.81 -35.48 7.03
C SER A 319 -33.01 -35.39 6.09
N LEU A 320 -33.08 -34.36 5.26
CA LEU A 320 -34.17 -34.19 4.29
C LEU A 320 -34.16 -35.30 3.22
N CYS A 321 -32.99 -35.69 2.72
CA CYS A 321 -32.82 -36.83 1.82
C CYS A 321 -33.30 -38.14 2.47
N ALA A 322 -32.92 -38.38 3.74
CA ALA A 322 -33.34 -39.57 4.46
C ALA A 322 -34.87 -39.63 4.64
N GLU A 323 -35.52 -38.50 4.91
CA GLU A 323 -36.97 -38.43 5.10
C GLU A 323 -37.78 -38.50 3.78
N LEU A 324 -37.35 -37.80 2.73
CA LEU A 324 -38.11 -37.69 1.47
C LEU A 324 -37.80 -38.79 0.45
N MET A 325 -36.54 -39.24 0.39
CA MET A 325 -36.08 -40.23 -0.59
C MET A 325 -35.98 -41.64 0.02
N ARG A 326 -36.04 -41.77 1.36
CA ARG A 326 -35.85 -43.04 2.09
C ARG A 326 -34.54 -43.77 1.78
N GLU A 327 -33.55 -43.06 1.27
CA GLU A 327 -32.21 -43.55 0.96
C GLU A 327 -31.17 -42.80 1.81
N SER A 328 -30.22 -43.53 2.40
CA SER A 328 -29.11 -42.92 3.15
C SER A 328 -28.03 -42.46 2.19
N VAL A 329 -28.12 -41.21 1.73
CA VAL A 329 -27.15 -40.63 0.78
C VAL A 329 -26.08 -39.84 1.53
N THR A 330 -24.81 -40.10 1.24
CA THR A 330 -23.67 -39.35 1.79
C THR A 330 -23.50 -38.02 1.04
N VAL A 331 -23.81 -36.91 1.69
CA VAL A 331 -23.71 -35.57 1.10
C VAL A 331 -22.26 -35.08 1.10
N THR A 332 -21.69 -34.93 -0.09
CA THR A 332 -20.33 -34.41 -0.34
C THR A 332 -20.41 -33.09 -1.10
N SER A 333 -19.39 -32.21 -1.00
CA SER A 333 -19.42 -30.84 -1.57
C SER A 333 -19.82 -30.80 -3.06
N ASP A 334 -19.35 -31.78 -3.83
CA ASP A 334 -19.60 -31.86 -5.28
C ASP A 334 -21.02 -32.39 -5.60
N ASN A 335 -21.61 -33.12 -4.66
CA ASN A 335 -22.92 -33.76 -4.81
C ASN A 335 -24.06 -32.91 -4.24
N ILE A 336 -23.76 -31.88 -3.44
CA ILE A 336 -24.77 -31.01 -2.79
C ILE A 336 -25.71 -30.40 -3.84
N THR A 337 -25.17 -29.80 -4.90
CA THR A 337 -25.96 -29.10 -5.92
C THR A 337 -26.87 -30.05 -6.70
N HIS A 338 -26.39 -31.26 -6.98
CA HIS A 338 -27.16 -32.27 -7.66
C HIS A 338 -28.27 -32.82 -6.75
N LEU A 339 -27.96 -33.10 -5.48
CA LEU A 339 -28.94 -33.59 -4.51
C LEU A 339 -30.02 -32.55 -4.20
N THR A 340 -29.67 -31.26 -4.10
CA THR A 340 -30.66 -30.19 -3.93
C THR A 340 -31.59 -30.08 -5.13
N SER A 341 -31.07 -30.22 -6.36
CA SER A 341 -31.92 -30.21 -7.56
C SER A 341 -32.89 -31.40 -7.61
N ILE A 342 -32.45 -32.60 -7.22
CA ILE A 342 -33.31 -33.79 -7.11
C ILE A 342 -34.37 -33.60 -6.02
N LEU A 343 -33.97 -33.04 -4.87
CA LEU A 343 -34.89 -32.72 -3.77
C LEU A 343 -35.95 -31.69 -4.19
N GLU A 344 -35.55 -30.63 -4.88
CA GLU A 344 -36.46 -29.61 -5.40
C GLU A 344 -37.49 -30.20 -6.36
N GLU A 345 -37.05 -31.03 -7.30
CA GLU A 345 -37.95 -31.73 -8.24
C GLU A 345 -38.93 -32.66 -7.48
N ARG A 346 -38.44 -33.39 -6.47
CA ARG A 346 -39.28 -34.29 -5.68
C ARG A 346 -40.30 -33.53 -4.82
N ILE A 347 -39.89 -32.45 -4.16
CA ILE A 347 -40.77 -31.58 -3.37
C ILE A 347 -41.82 -30.94 -4.28
N HIS A 348 -41.42 -30.46 -5.46
CA HIS A 348 -42.33 -29.89 -6.44
C HIS A 348 -43.40 -30.89 -6.89
N ASN A 349 -42.98 -32.13 -7.19
CA ASN A 349 -43.90 -33.21 -7.55
C ASN A 349 -44.86 -33.58 -6.40
N LEU A 350 -44.38 -33.61 -5.16
CA LEU A 350 -45.22 -33.86 -3.98
C LEU A 350 -46.23 -32.72 -3.74
N LEU A 351 -45.84 -31.46 -3.96
CA LEU A 351 -46.75 -30.31 -3.88
C LEU A 351 -47.84 -30.36 -4.97
N ILE A 352 -47.50 -30.77 -6.19
CA ILE A 352 -48.49 -30.99 -7.25
C ILE A 352 -49.45 -32.13 -6.88
N GLN A 353 -48.93 -33.20 -6.29
CA GLN A 353 -49.75 -34.33 -5.82
C GLN A 353 -50.70 -33.91 -4.68
N ALA A 354 -50.23 -33.09 -3.74
CA ALA A 354 -51.06 -32.54 -2.66
C ALA A 354 -52.15 -31.57 -3.17
N ASN A 355 -51.86 -30.78 -4.20
CA ASN A 355 -52.84 -29.84 -4.78
C ASN A 355 -53.86 -30.51 -5.72
N SER A 356 -53.58 -31.73 -6.21
CA SER A 356 -54.48 -32.49 -7.10
C SER A 356 -55.36 -33.51 -6.38
N MET A 357 -55.07 -33.82 -5.11
CA MET A 357 -55.93 -34.62 -4.23
C MET A 357 -56.72 -33.67 -3.33
N GLY A 358 -57.99 -33.45 -3.64
CA GLY A 358 -58.88 -32.65 -2.81
C GLY A 358 -59.25 -33.35 -1.50
N ASP A 359 -59.01 -32.65 -0.38
CA ASP A 359 -59.59 -32.74 0.98
C ASP A 359 -59.98 -34.06 1.67
N GLU A 360 -59.76 -35.25 1.08
CA GLU A 360 -60.01 -36.51 1.76
C GLU A 360 -58.76 -37.39 1.77
N GLN A 361 -58.27 -37.66 3.00
CA GLN A 361 -57.09 -38.44 3.39
C GLN A 361 -55.78 -37.64 3.53
N MET A 362 -55.78 -36.76 4.54
CA MET A 362 -54.60 -36.09 5.05
C MET A 362 -53.83 -37.02 6.01
N GLU A 363 -52.81 -37.72 5.53
CA GLU A 363 -51.59 -37.80 6.35
C GLU A 363 -50.87 -36.46 6.12
N LEU A 364 -50.53 -35.74 7.20
CA LEU A 364 -49.73 -34.53 7.15
C LEU A 364 -48.21 -34.88 7.12
N PRO A 365 -47.58 -34.98 5.95
CA PRO A 365 -46.14 -34.68 5.87
C PRO A 365 -45.75 -33.23 5.49
N PRO A 366 -46.39 -32.51 4.54
CA PRO A 366 -45.70 -31.39 3.89
C PRO A 366 -45.58 -30.15 4.77
N GLN A 367 -46.62 -29.82 5.53
CA GLN A 367 -46.66 -28.58 6.33
C GLN A 367 -45.75 -28.66 7.56
N LYS A 368 -45.65 -29.83 8.20
CA LYS A 368 -44.74 -30.06 9.34
C LYS A 368 -43.27 -30.00 8.93
N LEU A 369 -42.94 -30.52 7.74
CA LEU A 369 -41.60 -30.50 7.16
C LEU A 369 -41.14 -29.08 6.76
N LEU A 370 -42.04 -28.27 6.19
CA LEU A 370 -41.72 -26.89 5.84
C LEU A 370 -41.51 -26.01 7.09
N TRP A 371 -42.31 -26.20 8.12
CA TRP A 371 -42.23 -25.36 9.33
C TRP A 371 -41.09 -25.78 10.26
N ALA A 372 -40.81 -27.08 10.42
CA ALA A 372 -39.71 -27.55 11.27
C ALA A 372 -38.31 -27.20 10.73
N ASN A 373 -38.16 -27.01 9.41
CA ASN A 373 -36.89 -26.64 8.78
C ASN A 373 -36.75 -25.12 8.53
N SER A 374 -37.79 -24.33 8.82
CA SER A 374 -37.70 -22.86 8.76
C SER A 374 -36.81 -22.30 9.87
N ASP A 375 -36.73 -22.99 11.01
CA ASP A 375 -35.90 -22.61 12.17
C ASP A 375 -34.40 -22.93 11.99
N LEU A 376 -34.01 -23.61 10.89
CA LEU A 376 -32.63 -23.98 10.57
C LEU A 376 -31.93 -23.02 9.60
N LEU A 377 -32.65 -22.02 9.06
CA LEU A 377 -32.03 -20.93 8.33
C LEU A 377 -31.41 -19.98 9.36
N PRO A 378 -30.07 -19.77 9.36
CA PRO A 378 -29.49 -18.75 10.20
C PRO A 378 -30.14 -17.41 9.83
N GLU A 379 -30.62 -16.65 10.82
CA GLU A 379 -30.78 -15.21 10.64
C GLU A 379 -29.41 -14.71 10.17
N LEU A 380 -29.33 -14.29 8.90
CA LEU A 380 -28.20 -13.52 8.42
C LEU A 380 -28.21 -12.22 9.24
N GLU A 381 -27.53 -12.22 10.38
CA GLU A 381 -27.08 -10.99 11.01
C GLU A 381 -26.23 -10.28 9.96
N THR A 382 -26.83 -9.26 9.36
CA THR A 382 -26.14 -8.30 8.52
C THR A 382 -25.14 -7.57 9.41
N VAL A 383 -23.93 -8.11 9.55
CA VAL A 383 -22.76 -7.34 9.96
C VAL A 383 -22.33 -6.51 8.75
N VAL A 384 -23.18 -5.53 8.41
CA VAL A 384 -22.83 -4.35 7.61
C VAL A 384 -22.97 -3.16 8.55
N GLU A 385 -22.13 -3.12 9.58
CA GLU A 385 -21.78 -1.89 10.28
C GLU A 385 -20.32 -1.94 10.70
N THR A 386 -19.42 -1.83 9.73
CA THR A 386 -18.08 -1.28 9.98
C THR A 386 -18.07 0.18 9.53
N GLU A 387 -17.97 1.04 10.53
CA GLU A 387 -17.15 2.25 10.50
C GLU A 387 -17.56 3.36 9.52
N ARG A 388 -18.67 4.02 9.84
CA ARG A 388 -18.82 5.45 9.56
C ARG A 388 -18.56 6.24 10.84
N GLY A 389 -17.34 6.75 10.99
CA GLY A 389 -17.06 7.86 11.90
C GLY A 389 -15.95 7.62 12.92
N LYS A 390 -14.71 7.86 12.50
CA LYS A 390 -13.69 8.51 13.35
C LYS A 390 -12.64 9.15 12.44
N SER A 391 -12.93 10.38 12.02
CA SER A 391 -11.92 11.31 11.54
C SER A 391 -10.93 11.58 12.68
N PRO A 392 -9.60 11.53 12.47
CA PRO A 392 -8.68 12.05 13.47
C PRO A 392 -8.77 13.58 13.44
N ALA A 393 -9.32 14.14 14.52
CA ALA A 393 -9.30 15.56 14.77
C ALA A 393 -7.84 16.03 14.84
N ARG A 394 -7.44 16.79 13.84
CA ARG A 394 -6.20 17.56 13.79
C ARG A 394 -6.30 18.66 14.84
N SER A 395 -5.79 18.40 16.03
CA SER A 395 -5.56 19.42 17.06
C SER A 395 -4.31 20.22 16.71
N LEU A 396 -4.50 21.30 15.96
CA LEU A 396 -3.60 22.44 15.93
C LEU A 396 -4.02 23.38 17.08
N LYS A 397 -3.19 23.49 18.13
CA LYS A 397 -3.14 24.66 19.04
C LYS A 397 -1.79 24.69 19.78
N SER A 398 -0.97 25.66 19.37
CA SER A 398 -0.03 26.50 20.13
C SER A 398 0.95 25.87 21.14
N ALA A 399 2.23 25.85 20.78
CA ALA A 399 3.30 26.62 21.45
C ALA A 399 4.41 26.89 20.43
#